data_AF-A0A928KXT3-F1
#
_entry.id   AF-A0A928KXT3-F1
#
_cell.length_a   1.000
_cell.length_b   1.000
_cell.length_c   1.000
_cell.angle_alpha   90.00
_cell.angle_beta   90.00
_cell.angle_gamma   90.00
#
_symmetry.space_group_name_H-M   'P 1'
#
loop_
_entity.id
_entity.type
_entity.pdbx_description
1 polymer ?
#
loop_
_entity_poly.entity_id
_entity_poly.type
_entity_poly.pdbx_seq_one_letter_code
_entity_poly.pdbx_strand_id
1 'polypeptide(L)'
;MSKTFECHKISEGQAKGEVLISTDDFCFYLVDPQTGVVIEKNHCLYGQSIAGKILLFPNGKGSSVVQTDGMFQLKMKGTEPKALVIQNPDTTLVASAILMEMPMVDRLEPEFYQTVQNGDLAELDATNGVLKLLGREERE
;
A
#
# COMPACT_ATOMS: atom_id res chain seq x y z
N MET A 1 9.90 2.16 20.08
CA MET A 1 8.73 2.96 20.53
C MET A 1 7.75 3.01 19.39
N SER A 2 6.47 2.68 19.60
CA SER A 2 5.46 2.80 18.54
C SER A 2 4.98 4.25 18.44
N LYS A 3 4.97 4.82 17.22
CA LYS A 3 4.35 6.13 16.95
C LYS A 3 3.00 5.94 16.26
N THR A 4 2.08 6.86 16.51
CA THR A 4 0.75 6.85 15.91
C THR A 4 0.56 8.14 15.13
N PHE A 5 -0.02 8.03 13.94
CA PHE A 5 -0.26 9.13 13.02
C PHE A 5 -1.72 9.13 12.60
N GLU A 6 -2.32 10.32 12.49
CA GLU A 6 -3.66 10.48 11.93
C GLU A 6 -3.58 10.46 10.39
N CYS A 7 -4.60 9.87 9.77
CA CYS A 7 -4.73 9.79 8.33
C CYS A 7 -6.18 9.93 7.88
N HIS A 8 -6.38 10.33 6.63
CA HIS A 8 -7.71 10.44 6.06
C HIS A 8 -8.13 9.10 5.44
N LYS A 9 -9.31 8.61 5.85
CA LYS A 9 -9.89 7.36 5.38
C LYS A 9 -10.40 7.50 3.95
N ILE A 10 -9.98 6.59 3.07
CA ILE A 10 -10.56 6.42 1.74
C ILE A 10 -11.42 5.16 1.70
N SER A 11 -10.84 4.04 2.12
CA SER A 11 -11.48 2.72 2.16
C SER A 11 -11.28 2.11 3.54
N GLU A 12 -12.35 1.58 4.12
CA GLU A 12 -12.34 1.03 5.47
C GLU A 12 -11.57 -0.30 5.57
N GLY A 13 -11.24 -0.69 6.80
CA GLY A 13 -10.57 -1.95 7.09
C GLY A 13 -9.31 -1.77 7.92
N GLN A 14 -8.78 -2.89 8.39
CA GLN A 14 -7.63 -2.94 9.28
C GLN A 14 -6.60 -3.91 8.73
N ALA A 15 -5.34 -3.50 8.77
CA ALA A 15 -4.24 -4.23 8.17
C ALA A 15 -2.98 -4.07 9.00
N LYS A 16 -2.21 -5.16 9.14
CA LYS A 16 -0.90 -5.15 9.77
C LYS A 16 0.12 -5.83 8.89
N GLY A 17 1.21 -5.13 8.56
CA GLY A 17 2.25 -5.64 7.69
C GLY A 17 3.47 -4.75 7.66
N GLU A 18 4.52 -5.23 6.99
CA GLU A 18 5.71 -4.42 6.72
C GLU A 18 5.38 -3.31 5.73
N VAL A 19 5.93 -2.12 5.95
CA VAL A 19 5.79 -0.99 5.05
C VAL A 19 6.74 -1.16 3.88
N LEU A 20 6.20 -0.98 2.68
CA LEU A 20 6.92 -0.94 1.43
C LEU A 20 6.69 0.42 0.75
N ILE A 21 7.73 1.23 0.68
CA ILE A 21 7.75 2.59 0.17
C ILE A 21 8.23 2.55 -1.28
N SER A 22 7.36 3.00 -2.18
CA SER A 22 7.66 3.33 -3.56
C SER A 22 7.88 4.83 -3.71
N THR A 23 8.96 5.23 -4.37
CA THR A 23 9.16 6.62 -4.81
C THR A 23 8.53 6.90 -6.16
N ASP A 24 8.23 5.86 -6.94
CA ASP A 24 7.60 5.95 -8.25
C ASP A 24 6.10 5.67 -8.16
N ASP A 25 5.36 6.16 -9.16
CA ASP A 25 3.95 5.84 -9.32
C ASP A 25 3.75 4.33 -9.57
N PHE A 26 2.72 3.75 -8.94
CA PHE A 26 2.55 2.29 -8.87
C PHE A 26 1.43 1.77 -9.79
N CYS A 27 1.66 0.63 -10.47
CA CYS A 27 0.64 -0.06 -11.27
C CYS A 27 0.48 -1.50 -10.82
N PHE A 28 -0.70 -1.86 -10.31
CA PHE A 28 -1.00 -3.23 -9.88
C PHE A 28 -0.96 -4.26 -11.00
N TYR A 29 -1.19 -3.86 -12.25
CA TYR A 29 -1.11 -4.75 -13.41
C TYR A 29 0.32 -5.16 -13.77
N LEU A 30 1.32 -4.38 -13.35
CA LEU A 30 2.74 -4.68 -13.55
C LEU A 30 3.34 -5.42 -12.35
N VAL A 31 2.51 -6.20 -11.67
CA VAL A 31 2.89 -7.11 -10.58
C VAL A 31 2.53 -8.51 -11.03
N ASP A 32 3.46 -9.46 -10.88
CA ASP A 32 3.17 -10.86 -11.14
C ASP A 32 2.13 -11.34 -10.12
N PRO A 33 0.92 -11.74 -10.56
CA PRO A 33 -0.12 -12.16 -9.65
C PRO A 33 0.20 -13.46 -8.92
N GLN A 34 1.12 -14.30 -9.40
CA GLN A 34 1.46 -15.54 -8.71
C GLN A 34 2.37 -15.32 -7.51
N THR A 35 3.23 -14.30 -7.57
CA THR A 35 4.30 -14.07 -6.59
C THR A 35 4.12 -12.75 -5.82
N GLY A 36 3.27 -11.85 -6.32
CA GLY A 36 3.16 -10.48 -5.83
C GLY A 36 4.40 -9.63 -6.12
N VAL A 37 5.30 -10.08 -7.00
CA VAL A 37 6.56 -9.39 -7.31
C VAL A 37 6.33 -8.34 -8.39
N VAL A 38 6.83 -7.13 -8.18
CA VAL A 38 6.79 -6.07 -9.18
C VAL A 38 7.70 -6.43 -10.36
N ILE A 39 7.12 -6.56 -11.55
CA ILE A 39 7.82 -6.96 -12.79
C ILE A 39 8.19 -5.76 -13.68
N GLU A 40 7.89 -4.55 -13.24
CA GLU A 40 8.21 -3.33 -13.95
C GLU A 40 9.69 -2.95 -13.83
N LYS A 41 10.47 -3.15 -14.89
CA LYS A 41 11.94 -3.00 -14.90
C LYS A 41 12.46 -1.62 -14.48
N ASN A 42 11.70 -0.56 -14.72
CA ASN A 42 12.13 0.82 -14.45
C ASN A 42 11.57 1.36 -13.12
N HIS A 43 10.93 0.51 -12.32
CA HIS A 43 10.32 0.90 -11.06
C HIS A 43 11.26 0.65 -9.89
N CYS A 44 11.31 1.54 -8.90
CA CYS A 44 12.13 1.38 -7.70
C CYS A 44 11.90 0.07 -6.93
N LEU A 45 10.69 -0.48 -7.00
CA LEU A 45 10.32 -1.77 -6.39
C LEU A 45 10.53 -3.00 -7.28
N TYR A 46 11.17 -2.88 -8.45
CA TYR A 46 11.40 -4.01 -9.35
C TYR A 46 12.05 -5.21 -8.61
N GLY A 47 11.44 -6.39 -8.74
CA GLY A 47 11.90 -7.60 -8.07
C GLY A 47 11.50 -7.71 -6.59
N GLN A 48 10.77 -6.75 -6.02
CA GLN A 48 10.26 -6.83 -4.65
C GLN A 48 8.80 -7.30 -4.63
N SER A 49 8.45 -8.09 -3.61
CA SER A 49 7.06 -8.53 -3.40
C SER A 49 6.28 -7.56 -2.53
N ILE A 50 5.06 -7.23 -2.96
CA ILE A 50 4.07 -6.42 -2.24
C ILE A 50 3.12 -7.26 -1.39
N ALA A 51 3.15 -8.59 -1.55
CA ALA A 51 2.22 -9.51 -0.91
C ALA A 51 2.29 -9.38 0.61
N GLY A 52 1.15 -9.15 1.25
CA GLY A 52 1.06 -9.08 2.71
C GLY A 52 1.62 -7.79 3.34
N LYS A 53 2.01 -6.81 2.53
CA LYS A 53 2.66 -5.56 2.97
C LYS A 53 1.73 -4.35 2.93
N ILE A 54 2.12 -3.27 3.59
CA ILE A 54 1.47 -1.96 3.51
C ILE A 54 2.23 -1.15 2.46
N LEU A 55 1.62 -0.94 1.31
CA LEU A 55 2.25 -0.28 0.18
C LEU A 55 2.03 1.24 0.25
N LEU A 56 3.12 2.01 0.30
CA LEU A 56 3.13 3.47 0.29
C LEU A 56 3.67 3.97 -1.04
N PHE A 57 2.93 4.82 -1.74
CA PHE A 57 3.35 5.32 -3.05
C PHE A 57 2.73 6.69 -3.37
N PRO A 58 3.34 7.51 -4.26
CA PRO A 58 2.87 8.85 -4.56
C PRO A 58 1.53 8.88 -5.30
N ASN A 59 1.43 8.21 -6.45
CA ASN A 59 0.19 8.07 -7.23
C ASN A 59 0.05 6.66 -7.83
N GLY A 60 -1.20 6.27 -8.10
CA GLY A 60 -1.48 5.12 -8.97
C GLY A 60 -1.35 5.48 -10.45
N LYS A 61 -0.84 4.56 -11.26
CA LYS A 61 -0.76 4.72 -12.73
C LYS A 61 -1.58 3.68 -13.48
N GLY A 62 -2.05 4.09 -14.65
CA GLY A 62 -2.90 3.28 -15.52
C GLY A 62 -4.39 3.58 -15.33
N SER A 63 -5.19 3.11 -16.28
CA SER A 63 -6.64 3.30 -16.29
C SER A 63 -7.35 2.50 -15.21
N SER A 64 -8.61 2.84 -14.92
CA SER A 64 -9.44 2.19 -13.88
C SER A 64 -9.54 0.69 -14.06
N VAL A 65 -9.71 0.26 -15.29
CA VAL A 65 -9.78 -1.16 -15.65
C VAL A 65 -8.46 -1.86 -15.38
N VAL A 66 -7.33 -1.23 -15.72
CA VAL A 66 -5.99 -1.82 -15.54
C VAL A 66 -5.66 -1.97 -14.05
N GLN A 67 -5.97 -0.94 -13.25
CA GLN A 67 -5.73 -1.00 -11.81
C GLN A 67 -6.66 -2.01 -11.11
N THR A 68 -7.96 -2.01 -11.47
CA THR A 68 -8.92 -2.97 -10.91
C THR A 68 -8.57 -4.41 -11.29
N ASP A 69 -8.23 -4.67 -12.56
CA ASP A 69 -7.84 -6.00 -13.03
C ASP A 69 -6.57 -6.49 -12.33
N GLY A 70 -5.53 -5.64 -12.24
CA GLY A 70 -4.31 -5.97 -11.50
C GLY A 70 -4.56 -6.30 -10.03
N MET A 71 -5.33 -5.47 -9.33
CA MET A 71 -5.73 -5.74 -7.95
C MET A 71 -6.53 -7.04 -7.84
N PHE A 72 -7.43 -7.31 -8.79
CA PHE A 72 -8.26 -8.51 -8.79
C PHE A 72 -7.44 -9.79 -8.97
N GLN A 73 -6.48 -9.79 -9.89
CA GLN A 73 -5.57 -10.92 -10.09
C GLN A 73 -4.75 -11.21 -8.83
N LEU A 74 -4.24 -10.16 -8.16
CA LEU A 74 -3.49 -10.29 -6.91
C LEU A 74 -4.37 -10.85 -5.77
N LYS A 75 -5.62 -10.36 -5.64
CA LYS A 75 -6.60 -10.84 -4.65
C LYS A 75 -6.92 -12.32 -4.85
N MET A 76 -7.17 -12.72 -6.10
CA MET A 76 -7.44 -14.11 -6.46
C MET A 76 -6.31 -15.08 -6.12
N LYS A 77 -5.07 -14.57 -6.01
CA LYS A 77 -3.89 -15.35 -5.64
C LYS A 77 -3.46 -15.17 -4.19
N GLY A 78 -4.08 -14.25 -3.46
CA GLY A 78 -3.69 -13.92 -2.08
C GLY A 78 -2.33 -13.24 -1.98
N THR A 79 -1.85 -12.63 -3.06
CA THR A 79 -0.56 -11.92 -3.13
C THR A 79 -0.73 -10.39 -3.16
N GLU A 80 -1.91 -9.92 -2.79
CA GLU A 80 -2.24 -8.52 -2.66
C GLU A 80 -1.53 -7.88 -1.44
N PRO A 81 -1.26 -6.56 -1.49
CA PRO A 81 -0.88 -5.83 -0.29
C PRO A 81 -2.05 -5.87 0.71
N LYS A 82 -1.77 -5.72 2.00
CA LYS A 82 -2.81 -5.66 3.03
C LYS A 82 -3.47 -4.29 3.13
N ALA A 83 -2.75 -3.25 2.74
CA ALA A 83 -3.23 -1.87 2.78
C ALA A 83 -2.45 -0.98 1.83
N LEU A 84 -3.09 0.12 1.45
CA LEU A 84 -2.55 1.14 0.56
C LEU A 84 -2.47 2.49 1.27
N VAL A 85 -1.33 3.14 1.13
CA VAL A 85 -1.09 4.51 1.58
C VAL A 85 -0.71 5.33 0.36
N ILE A 86 -1.55 6.30 0.00
CA ILE A 86 -1.31 7.15 -1.17
C ILE A 86 -1.14 8.61 -0.77
N GLN A 87 -0.22 9.32 -1.41
CA GLN A 87 -0.05 10.76 -1.16
C GLN A 87 -1.10 11.58 -1.92
N ASN A 88 -1.34 11.21 -3.18
CA ASN A 88 -2.23 11.91 -4.09
C ASN A 88 -3.26 10.92 -4.66
N PRO A 89 -4.40 10.71 -3.99
CA PRO A 89 -5.40 9.76 -4.45
C PRO A 89 -6.06 10.21 -5.76
N ASP A 90 -5.96 9.39 -6.80
CA ASP A 90 -6.78 9.54 -8.00
C ASP A 90 -8.14 8.86 -7.80
N THR A 91 -9.21 9.52 -8.26
CA THR A 91 -10.60 9.00 -8.17
C THR A 91 -10.77 7.59 -8.73
N THR A 92 -9.98 7.23 -9.73
CA THR A 92 -9.95 5.92 -10.35
C THR A 92 -9.45 4.83 -9.41
N LEU A 93 -8.31 5.07 -8.77
CA LEU A 93 -7.71 4.12 -7.85
C LEU A 93 -8.55 4.01 -6.58
N VAL A 94 -9.08 5.14 -6.10
CA VAL A 94 -10.01 5.18 -4.96
C VAL A 94 -11.22 4.26 -5.21
N ALA A 95 -11.88 4.40 -6.37
CA ALA A 95 -13.01 3.54 -6.72
C ALA A 95 -12.61 2.06 -6.78
N SER A 96 -11.44 1.77 -7.36
CA SER A 96 -10.91 0.40 -7.46
C SER A 96 -10.64 -0.20 -6.08
N ALA A 97 -10.03 0.55 -5.16
CA ALA A 97 -9.73 0.09 -3.80
C ALA A 97 -10.99 -0.19 -2.98
N ILE A 98 -12.00 0.68 -3.09
CA ILE A 98 -13.30 0.49 -2.44
C ILE A 98 -13.99 -0.77 -2.96
N LEU A 99 -14.03 -0.97 -4.29
CA LEU A 99 -14.63 -2.17 -4.90
C LEU A 99 -13.92 -3.45 -4.46
N MET A 100 -12.62 -3.36 -4.20
CA MET A 100 -11.80 -4.49 -3.76
C MET A 100 -11.78 -4.68 -2.24
N GLU A 101 -12.51 -3.85 -1.49
CA GLU A 101 -12.52 -3.83 -0.01
C GLU A 101 -11.10 -3.74 0.56
N MET A 102 -10.21 -3.03 -0.14
CA MET A 102 -8.81 -2.88 0.23
C MET A 102 -8.67 -1.66 1.15
N PRO A 103 -8.11 -1.81 2.37
CA PRO A 103 -7.90 -0.67 3.26
C PRO A 103 -6.99 0.36 2.60
N MET A 104 -7.46 1.61 2.53
CA MET A 104 -6.75 2.67 1.83
C MET A 104 -6.89 4.00 2.56
N VAL A 105 -5.78 4.71 2.72
CA VAL A 105 -5.72 6.02 3.38
C VAL A 105 -4.81 6.99 2.64
N ASP A 106 -5.04 8.29 2.86
CA ASP A 106 -4.21 9.38 2.37
C ASP A 106 -3.96 10.44 3.46
N ARG A 107 -3.22 11.50 3.12
CA ARG A 107 -3.00 12.68 3.97
C ARG A 107 -2.47 12.39 5.38
N LEU A 108 -1.50 11.48 5.48
CA LEU A 108 -0.74 11.33 6.73
C LEU A 108 0.06 12.59 7.04
N GLU A 109 0.36 12.79 8.32
CA GLU A 109 1.19 13.89 8.77
C GLU A 109 2.59 13.87 8.12
N PRO A 110 3.20 15.02 7.82
CA PRO A 110 4.55 15.09 7.25
C PRO A 110 5.62 14.36 8.09
N GLU A 111 5.41 14.23 9.40
CA GLU A 111 6.29 13.47 10.30
C GLU A 111 6.28 11.97 9.99
N PHE A 112 5.14 11.42 9.56
CA PHE A 112 5.04 10.01 9.18
C PHE A 112 6.01 9.68 8.05
N TYR A 113 5.96 10.46 6.96
CA TYR A 113 6.82 10.25 5.79
C TYR A 113 8.31 10.44 6.09
N GLN A 114 8.66 11.22 7.12
CA GLN A 114 10.04 11.40 7.58
C GLN A 114 10.50 10.27 8.52
N THR A 115 9.56 9.65 9.24
CA THR A 115 9.86 8.60 10.22
C THR A 115 9.84 7.20 9.60
N VAL A 116 8.92 6.95 8.68
CA VAL A 116 8.68 5.62 8.11
C VAL A 116 9.83 5.17 7.21
N GLN A 117 10.23 3.91 7.35
CA GLN A 117 11.28 3.30 6.54
C GLN A 117 10.82 1.97 5.94
N ASN A 118 11.45 1.57 4.83
CA ASN A 118 11.22 0.26 4.25
C ASN A 118 11.53 -0.86 5.28
N GLY A 119 10.57 -1.76 5.44
CA GLY A 119 10.63 -2.87 6.40
C GLY A 119 10.18 -2.53 7.82
N ASP A 120 9.74 -1.31 8.11
CA ASP A 120 9.06 -1.03 9.38
C ASP A 120 7.74 -1.79 9.45
N LEU A 121 7.41 -2.35 10.61
CA LEU A 121 6.11 -2.92 10.84
C LEU A 121 5.10 -1.81 11.14
N ALA A 122 3.99 -1.77 10.43
CA ALA A 122 2.91 -0.84 10.69
C ALA A 122 1.56 -1.55 10.80
N GLU A 123 0.67 -0.94 11.56
CA GLU A 123 -0.71 -1.34 11.74
C GLU A 123 -1.59 -0.17 11.32
N LEU A 124 -2.29 -0.34 10.21
CA LEU A 124 -3.23 0.62 9.66
C LEU A 124 -4.64 0.26 10.10
N ASP A 125 -5.31 1.20 10.77
CA ASP A 125 -6.74 1.20 10.99
C ASP A 125 -7.36 2.29 10.11
N ALA A 126 -7.70 1.91 8.88
CA ALA A 126 -8.31 2.84 7.94
C ALA A 126 -9.71 3.24 8.40
N THR A 127 -10.44 2.36 9.09
CA THR A 127 -11.79 2.65 9.61
C THR A 127 -11.82 3.84 10.57
N ASN A 128 -10.86 3.87 11.51
CA ASN A 128 -10.69 4.96 12.47
C ASN A 128 -9.76 6.08 11.98
N GLY A 129 -9.10 5.91 10.83
CA GLY A 129 -8.19 6.91 10.26
C GLY A 129 -6.87 7.02 11.05
N VAL A 130 -6.32 5.90 11.50
CA VAL A 130 -5.13 5.86 12.35
C VAL A 130 -4.10 4.89 11.79
N LEU A 131 -2.85 5.33 11.64
CA LEU A 131 -1.72 4.47 11.30
C LEU A 131 -0.73 4.42 12.47
N LYS A 132 -0.48 3.22 12.99
CA LYS A 132 0.49 2.98 14.05
C LYS A 132 1.75 2.34 13.50
N LEU A 133 2.86 3.07 13.55
CA LEU A 133 4.20 2.58 13.21
C LEU A 133 4.78 1.86 14.43
N LEU A 134 4.99 0.55 14.33
CA LEU A 134 5.50 -0.30 15.41
C LEU A 134 7.05 -0.34 15.42
N GLY A 135 7.69 0.03 14.31
CA GLY A 135 9.15 0.00 14.10
C GLY A 135 9.61 -1.32 13.48
N ARG A 136 10.92 -1.48 13.26
CA ARG A 136 11.50 -2.75 12.79
C ARG A 136 11.48 -3.81 13.88
N GLU A 137 10.98 -5.00 13.55
CA GLU A 137 11.40 -6.20 14.26
C GLU A 137 12.87 -6.43 13.92
N GLU A 138 13.78 -6.16 14.87
CA GLU A 138 15.12 -6.73 14.85
C GLU A 138 14.95 -8.25 14.91
N ARG A 139 14.94 -8.91 13.76
CA ARG A 139 15.20 -10.35 13.71
C ARG A 139 16.69 -10.54 13.97
N GLU A 140 17.02 -10.82 15.23
CA GLU A 140 18.27 -11.47 15.66
C GLU A 140 18.50 -12.79 14.91
#